data_AF-A0A2D6JZZ9-F1
#
_entry.id   AF-A0A2D6JZZ9-F1
#
_cell.length_a   1.000
_cell.length_b   1.000
_cell.length_c   1.000
_cell.angle_alpha   90.00
_cell.angle_beta   90.00
_cell.angle_gamma   90.00
#
_symmetry.space_group_name_H-M   'P 1'
#
loop_
_entity.id
_entity.type
_entity.pdbx_description
1 polymer ?
#
loop_
_entity_poly.entity_id
_entity_poly.type
_entity_poly.pdbx_seq_one_letter_code
_entity_poly.pdbx_strand_id
1 'polypeptide(L)'
;MSTYSNLKQNKEPRGIHNSAAMFDTGSVSGLAPESTHTLDAAASSSALLPENKMQALYSLIKATNMLIELAEREKSALISSDMGLLQILQEEKKFLSARYSKLSQEFRARLSEFKDTQYNSLIDQLEVLQKALHEKSTLNNSYVESLRSKNCNYSQNSLLAAQEYAQHSAPSSTRYSKGVSS
;
A
#
# COMPACT_ATOMS: atom_id res chain seq x y z
N MET A 1 -32.21 27.93 -28.55
CA MET A 1 -31.77 26.97 -27.51
C MET A 1 -31.59 27.76 -26.21
N SER A 2 -32.67 27.99 -25.45
CA SER A 2 -32.99 27.32 -24.16
C SER A 2 -31.88 27.48 -23.12
N THR A 3 -31.80 28.61 -22.40
CA THR A 3 -32.43 28.91 -21.09
C THR A 3 -32.06 27.96 -19.95
N TYR A 4 -31.14 28.40 -19.08
CA TYR A 4 -31.06 27.93 -17.71
C TYR A 4 -31.71 28.96 -16.78
N SER A 5 -32.64 28.46 -15.98
CA SER A 5 -33.47 29.19 -15.05
C SER A 5 -32.99 29.01 -13.61
N ASN A 6 -33.10 30.11 -12.85
CA ASN A 6 -33.55 30.20 -11.45
C ASN A 6 -32.94 29.28 -10.38
N LEU A 7 -32.18 29.89 -9.48
CA LEU A 7 -32.17 29.52 -8.06
C LEU A 7 -32.63 30.74 -7.23
N LYS A 8 -33.86 30.68 -6.71
CA LYS A 8 -34.37 31.62 -5.71
C LYS A 8 -34.32 30.97 -4.32
N GLN A 9 -33.67 31.68 -3.40
CA GLN A 9 -34.08 32.00 -2.03
C GLN A 9 -34.63 30.90 -1.11
N ASN A 10 -34.00 30.71 0.07
CA ASN A 10 -34.67 31.03 1.36
C ASN A 10 -33.77 30.88 2.62
N LYS A 11 -33.81 31.94 3.45
CA LYS A 11 -33.91 32.00 4.92
C LYS A 11 -32.78 31.46 5.84
N GLU A 12 -32.06 32.43 6.41
CA GLU A 12 -31.62 32.51 7.83
C GLU A 12 -32.83 32.63 8.81
N PRO A 13 -32.67 32.94 10.12
CA PRO A 13 -31.73 32.49 11.17
C PRO A 13 -32.52 31.99 12.42
N ARG A 14 -31.83 31.54 13.49
CA ARG A 14 -32.20 31.82 14.91
C ARG A 14 -31.23 31.15 15.88
N GLY A 15 -30.56 31.97 16.69
CA GLY A 15 -30.00 31.53 17.96
C GLY A 15 -31.10 31.31 19.01
N ILE A 16 -30.71 30.76 20.16
CA ILE A 16 -31.28 31.03 21.49
C ILE A 16 -30.25 30.58 22.53
N HIS A 17 -30.02 31.47 23.49
CA HIS A 17 -29.30 31.31 24.74
C HIS A 17 -29.80 30.11 25.56
N ASN A 18 -28.93 29.54 26.41
CA ASN A 18 -29.36 29.13 27.74
C ASN A 18 -28.22 29.34 28.74
N SER A 19 -28.40 30.39 29.54
CA SER A 19 -27.80 30.59 30.86
C SER A 19 -28.63 29.84 31.91
N ALA A 20 -28.04 29.67 33.11
CA ALA A 20 -28.58 29.04 34.33
C ALA A 20 -28.29 27.52 34.43
N ALA A 21 -27.79 26.97 35.53
CA ALA A 21 -28.01 27.38 36.91
C ALA A 21 -26.74 27.33 37.77
N MET A 22 -26.64 28.37 38.58
CA MET A 22 -25.81 28.52 39.78
C MET A 22 -26.56 27.80 40.92
N PHE A 23 -25.98 26.75 41.48
CA PHE A 23 -26.39 26.20 42.77
C PHE A 23 -25.15 26.02 43.66
N ASP A 24 -25.07 26.97 44.60
CA ASP A 24 -24.38 26.87 45.87
C ASP A 24 -25.03 25.77 46.71
N THR A 25 -24.23 24.79 47.15
CA THR A 25 -24.44 24.15 48.46
C THR A 25 -23.09 23.65 49.01
N GLY A 26 -22.64 24.28 50.10
CA GLY A 26 -22.26 23.53 51.29
C GLY A 26 -20.86 22.92 51.36
N SER A 27 -19.96 23.65 52.00
CA SER A 27 -18.79 23.15 52.74
C SER A 27 -19.09 21.89 53.58
N VAL A 28 -18.34 20.82 53.35
CA VAL A 28 -17.93 19.87 54.39
C VAL A 28 -16.44 19.63 54.25
N SER A 29 -15.69 20.19 55.19
CA SER A 29 -14.28 19.89 55.43
C SER A 29 -14.11 18.43 55.86
N GLY A 30 -13.10 17.76 55.31
CA GLY A 30 -12.44 16.64 55.97
C GLY A 30 -12.34 15.39 55.12
N LEU A 31 -11.22 15.24 54.39
CA LEU A 31 -10.23 14.16 54.54
C LEU A 31 -9.25 14.20 53.35
N ALA A 32 -8.01 13.80 53.64
CA ALA A 32 -6.78 14.02 52.89
C ALA A 32 -6.80 13.58 51.41
N PRO A 33 -5.96 14.21 50.55
CA PRO A 33 -5.71 13.75 49.20
C PRO A 33 -4.52 12.78 49.18
N GLU A 34 -4.76 11.49 49.00
CA GLU A 34 -3.74 10.59 48.46
C GLU A 34 -4.24 10.01 47.14
N SER A 35 -3.85 10.74 46.09
CA SER A 35 -3.79 10.27 44.73
C SER A 35 -2.81 9.12 44.63
N THR A 36 -3.31 7.89 44.61
CA THR A 36 -2.68 6.84 43.80
C THR A 36 -3.71 6.40 42.78
N HIS A 37 -3.81 7.21 41.71
CA HIS A 37 -4.03 6.67 40.39
C HIS A 37 -3.03 5.53 40.21
N THR A 38 -3.49 4.29 40.34
CA THR A 38 -2.80 3.14 39.75
C THR A 38 -2.83 3.34 38.25
N LEU A 39 -1.82 4.07 37.78
CA LEU A 39 -1.27 4.03 36.44
C LEU A 39 -0.80 2.60 36.19
N ASP A 40 -1.71 1.70 35.84
CA ASP A 40 -1.31 0.41 35.30
C ASP A 40 -2.36 -0.15 34.34
N ALA A 41 -2.41 0.47 33.15
CA ALA A 41 -2.90 -0.15 31.93
C ALA A 41 -2.25 0.55 30.71
N ALA A 42 -0.96 0.83 30.80
CA ALA A 42 -0.13 1.27 29.67
C ALA A 42 0.62 0.08 29.04
N ALA A 43 -0.09 -1.05 28.88
CA ALA A 43 0.43 -2.27 28.27
C ALA A 43 -0.56 -2.84 27.23
N SER A 44 -1.01 -2.01 26.29
CA SER A 44 -1.54 -2.48 25.01
C SER A 44 -0.68 -1.91 23.88
N SER A 45 0.51 -2.48 23.75
CA SER A 45 1.47 -2.17 22.71
C SER A 45 0.91 -2.47 21.31
N SER A 46 0.21 -1.51 20.71
CA SER A 46 0.02 -1.35 19.26
C SER A 46 -0.50 -2.57 18.47
N ALA A 47 -1.44 -3.34 19.03
CA ALA A 47 -2.16 -4.34 18.25
C ALA A 47 -2.83 -3.63 17.06
N LEU A 48 -2.49 -4.03 15.85
CA LEU A 48 -3.04 -3.43 14.63
C LEU A 48 -4.42 -3.98 14.31
N LEU A 49 -4.70 -5.19 14.80
CA LEU A 49 -5.97 -5.86 14.69
C LEU A 49 -6.90 -5.44 15.85
N PRO A 50 -8.08 -4.87 15.56
CA PRO A 50 -9.07 -4.54 16.58
C PRO A 50 -9.44 -5.73 17.48
N GLU A 51 -9.82 -5.44 18.73
CA GLU A 51 -10.30 -6.48 19.65
C GLU A 51 -11.61 -7.10 19.16
N ASN A 52 -12.49 -6.29 18.56
CA ASN A 52 -13.74 -6.77 17.97
C ASN A 52 -13.47 -7.67 16.76
N LYS A 53 -13.88 -8.94 16.86
CA LYS A 53 -13.66 -9.99 15.84
C LYS A 53 -14.16 -9.60 14.45
N MET A 54 -15.35 -9.01 14.36
CA MET A 54 -15.93 -8.60 13.09
C MET A 54 -15.10 -7.47 12.46
N GLN A 55 -14.70 -6.46 13.24
CA GLN A 55 -13.86 -5.37 12.76
C GLN A 55 -12.44 -5.83 12.39
N ALA A 56 -11.91 -6.83 13.09
CA ALA A 56 -10.65 -7.48 12.77
C ALA A 56 -10.67 -8.12 11.38
N LEU A 57 -11.71 -8.91 11.08
CA LEU A 57 -11.90 -9.52 9.76
C LEU A 57 -12.07 -8.46 8.67
N TYR A 58 -12.88 -7.43 8.89
CA TYR A 58 -13.01 -6.33 7.93
C TYR A 58 -11.70 -5.58 7.69
N SER A 59 -10.87 -5.41 8.72
CA SER A 59 -9.57 -4.77 8.59
C SER A 59 -8.61 -5.60 7.71
N LEU A 60 -8.65 -6.93 7.86
CA LEU A 60 -7.84 -7.84 7.05
C LEU A 60 -8.35 -7.95 5.61
N ILE A 61 -9.67 -8.01 5.41
CA ILE A 61 -10.32 -7.94 4.09
C ILE A 61 -9.94 -6.64 3.38
N LYS A 62 -10.05 -5.50 4.07
CA LYS A 62 -9.68 -4.19 3.51
C LYS A 62 -8.21 -4.15 3.12
N ALA A 63 -7.30 -4.63 3.97
CA ALA A 63 -5.88 -4.68 3.65
C ALA A 63 -5.60 -5.58 2.43
N THR A 64 -6.31 -6.71 2.31
CA THR A 64 -6.19 -7.62 1.16
C THR A 64 -6.67 -6.96 -0.12
N ASN A 65 -7.82 -6.27 -0.09
CA ASN A 65 -8.34 -5.52 -1.25
C ASN A 65 -7.37 -4.42 -1.70
N MET A 66 -6.80 -3.66 -0.76
CA MET A 66 -5.82 -2.63 -1.10
C MET A 66 -4.58 -3.22 -1.79
N LEU A 67 -4.12 -4.41 -1.38
CA LEU A 67 -3.02 -5.10 -2.05
C LEU A 67 -3.40 -5.61 -3.45
N ILE A 68 -4.64 -6.07 -3.65
CA ILE A 68 -5.15 -6.46 -4.98
C ILE A 68 -5.21 -5.25 -5.91
N GLU A 69 -5.79 -4.14 -5.45
CA GLU A 69 -5.84 -2.88 -6.22
C GLU A 69 -4.45 -2.37 -6.57
N LEU A 70 -3.50 -2.45 -5.62
CA LEU A 70 -2.12 -2.12 -5.88
C LEU A 70 -1.50 -3.04 -6.93
N ALA A 71 -1.76 -4.35 -6.88
CA ALA A 71 -1.28 -5.30 -7.88
C ALA A 71 -1.84 -4.99 -9.29
N GLU A 72 -3.10 -4.58 -9.41
CA GLU A 72 -3.68 -4.16 -10.69
C GLU A 72 -3.07 -2.85 -11.23
N ARG A 73 -2.81 -1.88 -10.33
CA ARG A 73 -2.09 -0.65 -10.70
C ARG A 73 -0.66 -0.95 -11.14
N GLU A 74 0.04 -1.83 -10.43
CA GLU A 74 1.40 -2.27 -10.75
C GLU A 74 1.44 -2.95 -12.13
N LYS A 75 0.48 -3.84 -12.41
CA LYS A 75 0.33 -4.45 -13.74
C LYS A 75 0.15 -3.39 -14.82
N SER A 76 -0.73 -2.42 -14.61
CA SER A 76 -0.99 -1.35 -15.58
C SER A 76 0.26 -0.52 -15.85
N ALA A 77 1.02 -0.18 -14.79
CA ALA A 77 2.28 0.55 -14.90
C ALA A 77 3.40 -0.27 -15.58
N LEU A 78 3.44 -1.59 -15.36
CA LEU A 78 4.34 -2.49 -16.09
C LEU A 78 4.03 -2.54 -17.59
N ILE A 79 2.74 -2.58 -17.95
CA ILE A 79 2.29 -2.58 -19.35
C ILE A 79 2.63 -1.25 -20.03
N SER A 80 2.41 -0.12 -19.35
CA SER A 80 2.74 1.21 -19.89
C SER A 80 4.23 1.55 -19.80
N SER A 81 5.05 0.70 -19.17
CA SER A 81 6.47 0.97 -18.88
C SER A 81 6.71 2.28 -18.11
N ASP A 82 5.75 2.69 -17.28
CA ASP A 82 5.86 3.90 -16.46
C ASP A 82 6.70 3.61 -15.20
N MET A 83 8.02 3.77 -15.34
CA MET A 83 8.97 3.49 -14.26
C MET A 83 8.83 4.43 -13.06
N GLY A 84 8.37 5.67 -13.28
CA GLY A 84 8.12 6.62 -12.20
C GLY A 84 6.95 6.17 -11.33
N LEU A 85 5.84 5.80 -11.96
CA LEU A 85 4.69 5.24 -11.25
C LEU A 85 5.04 3.90 -10.58
N LEU A 86 5.81 3.04 -11.23
CA LEU A 86 6.26 1.76 -10.64
C LEU A 86 7.04 1.97 -9.35
N GLN A 87 7.93 2.95 -9.28
CA GLN A 87 8.70 3.24 -8.07
C GLN A 87 7.78 3.63 -6.90
N ILE A 88 6.82 4.53 -7.14
CA ILE A 88 5.82 4.95 -6.15
C ILE A 88 5.01 3.74 -5.67
N LEU A 89 4.56 2.89 -6.61
CA LEU A 89 3.80 1.69 -6.29
C LEU A 89 4.61 0.67 -5.49
N GLN A 90 5.93 0.53 -5.71
CA GLN A 90 6.79 -0.34 -4.89
C GLN A 90 6.90 0.15 -3.45
N GLU A 91 7.01 1.46 -3.23
CA GLU A 91 7.05 2.03 -1.88
C GLU A 91 5.72 1.80 -1.14
N GLU A 92 4.60 2.05 -1.83
CA GLU A 92 3.25 1.78 -1.31
C GLU A 92 3.07 0.27 -1.01
N LYS A 93 3.55 -0.60 -1.91
CA LYS A 93 3.52 -2.06 -1.74
C LYS A 93 4.30 -2.50 -0.51
N LYS A 94 5.49 -1.93 -0.27
CA LYS A 94 6.30 -2.23 0.90
C LYS A 94 5.56 -1.88 2.20
N PHE A 95 4.91 -0.72 2.24
CA PHE A 95 4.13 -0.30 3.40
C PHE A 95 2.91 -1.20 3.63
N LEU A 96 2.10 -1.43 2.60
CA LEU A 96 0.87 -2.22 2.71
C LEU A 96 1.14 -3.70 2.99
N SER A 97 2.18 -4.27 2.39
CA SER A 97 2.57 -5.67 2.64
C SER A 97 3.10 -5.88 4.06
N ALA A 98 3.89 -4.94 4.60
CA ALA A 98 4.33 -4.99 6.00
C ALA A 98 3.13 -4.93 6.96
N ARG A 99 2.19 -4.02 6.68
CA ARG A 99 0.96 -3.89 7.47
C ARG A 99 0.12 -5.16 7.41
N TYR A 100 -0.11 -5.70 6.21
CA TYR A 100 -0.86 -6.93 6.00
C TYR A 100 -0.20 -8.14 6.69
N SER A 101 1.13 -8.23 6.64
CA SER A 101 1.90 -9.27 7.31
C SER A 101 1.67 -9.23 8.81
N LYS A 102 1.76 -8.05 9.44
CA LYS A 102 1.50 -7.89 10.87
C LYS A 102 0.04 -8.23 11.22
N LEU A 103 -0.94 -7.73 10.46
CA LEU A 103 -2.36 -8.08 10.65
C LEU A 103 -2.61 -9.59 10.54
N SER A 104 -1.97 -10.26 9.56
CA SER A 104 -2.10 -11.70 9.35
C SER A 104 -1.46 -12.51 10.48
N GLN A 105 -0.33 -12.04 11.03
CA GLN A 105 0.32 -12.68 12.19
C GLN A 105 -0.58 -12.58 13.42
N GLU A 106 -1.11 -11.38 13.71
CA GLU A 106 -2.03 -11.17 14.83
C GLU A 106 -3.32 -11.99 14.67
N PHE A 107 -3.87 -12.07 13.45
CA PHE A 107 -5.03 -12.91 13.16
C PHE A 107 -4.77 -14.39 13.42
N ARG A 108 -3.61 -14.92 12.98
CA ARG A 108 -3.22 -16.31 13.24
C ARG A 108 -3.01 -16.59 14.72
N ALA A 109 -2.44 -15.65 15.46
CA ALA A 109 -2.26 -15.78 16.91
C ALA A 109 -3.62 -15.88 17.64
N ARG A 110 -4.65 -15.22 17.10
CA ARG A 110 -6.02 -15.18 17.65
C ARG A 110 -6.99 -16.12 16.95
N LEU A 111 -6.52 -17.06 16.11
CA LEU A 111 -7.37 -17.86 15.22
C LEU A 111 -8.48 -18.63 15.96
N SER A 112 -8.23 -19.09 17.19
CA SER A 112 -9.22 -19.76 18.03
C SER A 112 -10.44 -18.88 18.33
N GLU A 113 -10.27 -17.55 18.38
CA GLU A 113 -11.36 -16.61 18.62
C GLU A 113 -12.30 -16.47 17.43
N PHE A 114 -11.86 -16.82 16.22
CA PHE A 114 -12.62 -16.64 14.97
C PHE A 114 -13.32 -17.91 14.50
N LYS A 115 -13.28 -19.01 15.28
CA LYS A 115 -13.92 -20.29 14.94
C LYS A 115 -15.44 -20.29 15.10
N ASP A 116 -16.04 -19.18 15.52
CA ASP A 116 -17.48 -19.03 15.65
C ASP A 116 -18.15 -19.02 14.26
N THR A 117 -19.21 -19.82 14.10
CA THR A 117 -19.94 -19.97 12.82
C THR A 117 -20.53 -18.67 12.28
N GLN A 118 -20.66 -17.64 13.12
CA GLN A 118 -21.16 -16.32 12.73
C GLN A 118 -20.23 -15.58 11.76
N TYR A 119 -18.95 -15.95 11.69
CA TYR A 119 -17.96 -15.26 10.85
C TYR A 119 -17.50 -16.07 9.63
N ASN A 120 -18.07 -17.25 9.40
CA ASN A 120 -17.68 -18.13 8.30
C ASN A 120 -17.74 -17.43 6.94
N SER A 121 -18.79 -16.64 6.67
CA SER A 121 -18.91 -15.91 5.39
C SER A 121 -17.79 -14.89 5.16
N LEU A 122 -17.32 -14.22 6.22
CA LEU A 122 -16.21 -13.27 6.15
C LEU A 122 -14.86 -13.99 5.99
N ILE A 123 -14.72 -15.17 6.59
CA ILE A 123 -13.54 -16.02 6.43
C ILE A 123 -13.46 -16.57 5.00
N ASP A 124 -14.57 -17.06 4.46
CA ASP A 124 -14.67 -17.54 3.07
C ASP A 124 -14.34 -16.40 2.09
N GLN A 125 -14.89 -15.20 2.32
CA GLN A 125 -14.57 -14.02 1.53
C GLN A 125 -13.08 -13.69 1.59
N LEU A 126 -12.47 -13.74 2.78
CA LEU A 126 -11.06 -13.49 2.96
C LEU A 126 -10.20 -14.51 2.20
N GLU A 127 -10.57 -15.80 2.22
CA GLU A 127 -9.86 -16.84 1.48
C GLU A 127 -9.91 -16.60 -0.04
N VAL A 128 -11.08 -16.26 -0.58
CA VAL A 128 -11.24 -15.90 -1.99
C VAL A 128 -10.34 -14.72 -2.37
N LEU A 129 -10.30 -13.69 -1.53
CA LEU A 129 -9.45 -12.52 -1.76
C LEU A 129 -7.97 -12.85 -1.66
N GLN A 130 -7.56 -13.68 -0.71
CA GLN A 130 -6.17 -14.12 -0.57
C GLN A 130 -5.71 -14.92 -1.79
N LYS A 131 -6.57 -15.79 -2.32
CA LYS A 131 -6.31 -16.52 -3.56
C LYS A 131 -6.16 -15.56 -4.75
N ALA A 132 -7.08 -14.61 -4.90
CA ALA A 132 -7.01 -13.61 -5.95
C ALA A 132 -5.71 -12.78 -5.85
N LEU A 133 -5.33 -12.34 -4.65
CA LEU A 133 -4.08 -11.62 -4.44
C LEU A 133 -2.85 -12.45 -4.85
N HIS A 134 -2.83 -13.74 -4.50
CA HIS A 134 -1.74 -14.65 -4.88
C HIS A 134 -1.62 -14.79 -6.40
N GLU A 135 -2.74 -15.00 -7.10
CA GLU A 135 -2.76 -15.11 -8.56
C GLU A 135 -2.24 -13.82 -9.21
N LYS A 136 -2.71 -12.65 -8.77
CA LYS A 136 -2.28 -11.35 -9.31
C LYS A 136 -0.81 -11.08 -9.05
N SER A 137 -0.32 -11.34 -7.84
CA SER A 137 1.10 -11.16 -7.52
C SER A 137 1.99 -12.07 -8.38
N THR A 138 1.55 -13.30 -8.64
CA THR A 138 2.30 -14.26 -9.47
C THR A 138 2.37 -13.79 -10.93
N LEU A 139 1.27 -13.26 -11.46
CA LEU A 139 1.24 -12.67 -12.80
C LEU A 139 2.15 -11.43 -12.90
N ASN A 140 2.16 -10.55 -11.90
CA ASN A 140 3.05 -9.39 -11.91
C ASN A 140 4.52 -9.80 -11.91
N ASN A 141 4.88 -10.81 -11.09
CA ASN A 141 6.24 -11.32 -11.07
C ASN A 141 6.67 -11.91 -12.41
N SER A 142 5.78 -12.61 -13.13
CA SER A 142 6.09 -13.14 -14.45
C SER A 142 6.26 -12.04 -15.52
N TYR A 143 5.51 -10.93 -15.42
CA TYR A 143 5.74 -9.75 -16.26
C TYR A 143 7.10 -9.11 -16.01
N VAL A 144 7.50 -8.95 -14.75
CA VAL A 144 8.81 -8.41 -14.38
C VAL A 144 9.94 -9.29 -14.93
N GLU A 145 9.84 -10.61 -14.80
CA GLU A 145 10.83 -11.56 -15.31
C GLU A 145 10.94 -11.50 -16.84
N SER A 146 9.80 -11.37 -17.52
CA SER A 146 9.74 -11.22 -18.97
C SER A 146 10.38 -9.90 -19.42
N LEU A 147 10.13 -8.80 -18.70
CA LEU A 147 10.75 -7.50 -19.00
C LEU A 147 12.26 -7.54 -18.80
N ARG A 148 12.73 -8.17 -17.72
CA ARG A 148 14.15 -8.37 -17.44
C ARG A 148 14.84 -9.15 -18.55
N SER A 149 14.22 -10.25 -19.01
CA SER A 149 14.74 -11.08 -20.10
C SER A 149 14.86 -10.30 -21.40
N LYS A 150 13.84 -9.50 -21.77
CA LYS A 150 13.88 -8.62 -22.93
C LYS A 150 15.01 -7.59 -22.83
N ASN A 151 15.16 -6.94 -21.68
CA ASN A 151 16.22 -5.94 -21.48
C ASN A 151 17.62 -6.55 -21.55
N CYS A 152 17.80 -7.78 -21.05
CA CYS A 152 19.05 -8.52 -21.19
C CYS A 152 19.38 -8.78 -22.67
N ASN A 153 18.40 -9.24 -23.45
CA ASN A 153 18.58 -9.48 -24.88
C ASN A 153 18.89 -8.19 -25.66
N TYR A 154 18.20 -7.08 -25.35
CA TYR A 154 18.50 -5.78 -25.98
C TYR A 154 19.92 -5.31 -25.65
N SER A 155 20.37 -5.47 -24.41
CA SER A 155 21.74 -5.12 -24.01
C SER A 155 22.77 -5.96 -24.74
N GLN A 156 22.57 -7.28 -24.83
CA GLN A 156 23.46 -8.19 -25.56
C GLN A 156 23.51 -7.84 -27.06
N ASN A 157 22.36 -7.64 -27.68
CA ASN A 157 22.28 -7.27 -29.10
C ASN A 157 22.92 -5.92 -29.37
N SER A 158 22.74 -4.93 -28.48
CA SER A 158 23.36 -3.62 -28.63
C SER A 158 24.89 -3.69 -28.47
N LEU A 159 25.40 -4.51 -27.56
CA LEU A 159 26.85 -4.72 -27.40
C LEU A 159 27.44 -5.40 -28.64
N LEU A 160 26.75 -6.41 -29.17
CA LEU A 160 27.17 -7.12 -30.38
C LEU A 160 27.18 -6.19 -31.59
N ALA A 161 26.12 -5.40 -31.80
CA ALA A 161 26.07 -4.40 -32.86
C ALA A 161 27.16 -3.33 -32.73
N ALA A 162 27.46 -2.88 -31.50
CA ALA A 162 28.55 -1.95 -31.25
C ALA A 162 29.93 -2.57 -31.56
N GLN A 163 30.13 -3.86 -31.25
CA GLN A 163 31.35 -4.59 -31.60
C GLN A 163 31.50 -4.76 -33.11
N GLU A 164 30.43 -5.15 -33.81
CA GLU A 164 30.43 -5.26 -35.27
C GLU A 164 30.76 -3.91 -35.93
N TYR A 165 30.14 -2.83 -35.45
CA TYR A 165 30.44 -1.48 -35.94
C TYR A 165 31.89 -1.09 -35.68
N ALA A 166 32.44 -1.37 -34.49
CA ALA A 166 33.85 -1.10 -34.17
C ALA A 166 34.81 -1.92 -35.05
N GLN A 167 34.47 -3.18 -35.36
CA GLN A 167 35.27 -4.04 -36.26
C GLN A 167 35.22 -3.55 -37.71
N HIS A 168 34.07 -3.06 -38.18
CA HIS A 168 33.91 -2.54 -39.54
C HIS A 168 34.43 -1.11 -39.72
N SER A 169 34.49 -0.31 -38.65
CA SER A 169 35.00 1.08 -38.69
C SER A 169 36.48 1.21 -38.31
N ALA A 170 37.11 0.16 -37.77
CA ALA A 170 38.56 0.15 -37.55
C ALA A 170 39.28 0.20 -38.91
N PRO A 171 40.03 1.27 -39.23
CA PRO A 171 40.81 1.32 -40.46
C PRO A 171 41.77 0.15 -40.44
N SER A 172 41.75 -0.67 -41.49
CA SER A 172 42.79 -1.66 -41.75
C SER A 172 44.14 -0.94 -41.63
N SER A 173 44.83 -1.21 -40.53
CA SER A 173 46.13 -0.63 -40.26
C SER A 173 47.08 -1.17 -41.33
N THR A 174 47.21 -0.41 -42.42
CA THR A 174 48.19 -0.61 -43.47
C THR A 174 49.55 -0.55 -42.81
N ARG A 175 50.06 -1.72 -42.39
CA ARG A 175 51.43 -1.86 -41.90
C ARG A 175 52.37 -1.42 -43.00
N TYR A 176 53.22 -0.46 -42.65
CA TYR A 176 54.38 0.03 -43.38
C TYR A 176 55.12 -1.04 -44.22
N SER A 177 55.43 -0.72 -45.47
CA SER A 177 56.71 -1.11 -46.09
C SER A 177 57.08 -0.20 -47.28
N LYS A 178 57.78 0.91 -47.00
CA LYS A 178 58.69 1.62 -47.92
C LYS A 178 59.73 2.23 -46.99
N GLY A 179 60.93 1.69 -46.86
CA GLY A 179 61.91 1.49 -47.92
C GLY A 179 63.06 2.42 -47.57
N VAL A 180 63.90 2.01 -46.62
CA VAL A 180 65.16 2.70 -46.31
C VAL A 180 66.17 2.20 -47.34
N SER A 181 66.34 2.97 -48.41
CA SER A 181 67.43 2.77 -49.37
C SER A 181 68.64 3.58 -48.94
N SER A 182 69.77 2.90 -48.85
CA SER A 182 71.12 3.43 -48.60
C SER A 182 71.68 4.21 -49.78
#